data_AF-A0A1S8ARE1-F1
#
_entry.id   AF-A0A1S8ARE1-F1
#
_cell.length_a   1.000
_cell.length_b   1.000
_cell.length_c   1.000
_cell.angle_alpha   90.00
_cell.angle_beta   90.00
_cell.angle_gamma   90.00
#
_symmetry.space_group_name_H-M   'P 1'
#
loop_
_entity.id
_entity.type
_entity.pdbx_description
1 polymer ?
#
loop_
_entity_poly.entity_id
_entity_poly.type
_entity_poly.pdbx_seq_one_letter_code
_entity_poly.pdbx_strand_id
1 'polypeptide(L)'
;MAADSEDRRVTQRANYLARATDLRKSEARAVAWSERGYANSTIGRKLDTSKSTAKGWLERAMAQYGLEIAEVLPPAQLEPPLSEPSYEPVDETYLDELQSRADKQRWAECVERNADSLPAEWVADVMERLEQEGYVSVGD
;
A
#
# COMPACT_ATOMS: atom_id res chain seq x y z
N MET A 1 13.54 24.39 7.72
CA MET A 1 12.51 25.08 6.90
C MET A 1 11.93 24.20 5.80
N ALA A 2 12.68 23.68 4.81
CA ALA A 2 12.09 22.81 3.77
C ALA A 2 11.62 21.44 4.32
N ALA A 3 12.43 20.79 5.18
CA ALA A 3 12.07 19.52 5.81
C ALA A 3 10.81 19.62 6.68
N ASP A 4 10.67 20.70 7.46
CA ASP A 4 9.48 20.92 8.31
C ASP A 4 8.19 21.08 7.48
N SER A 5 8.31 21.68 6.29
CA SER A 5 7.18 21.84 5.38
C SER A 5 6.77 20.51 4.72
N GLU A 6 7.74 19.64 4.41
CA GLU A 6 7.48 18.32 3.85
C GLU A 6 6.85 17.40 4.89
N ASP A 7 7.41 17.31 6.09
CA ASP A 7 6.88 16.51 7.20
C ASP A 7 5.44 16.90 7.56
N ARG A 8 5.14 18.21 7.52
CA ARG A 8 3.78 18.71 7.72
C ARG A 8 2.83 18.24 6.61
N ARG A 9 3.25 18.30 5.34
CA ARG A 9 2.46 17.84 4.18
C ARG A 9 2.22 16.33 4.25
N VAL A 10 3.24 15.55 4.58
CA VAL A 10 3.13 14.10 4.78
C VAL A 10 2.18 13.78 5.93
N THR A 11 2.26 14.51 7.03
CA THR A 11 1.35 14.32 8.17
C THR A 11 -0.09 14.63 7.78
N GLN A 12 -0.33 15.69 7.00
CA GLN A 12 -1.67 16.01 6.49
C GLN A 12 -2.20 14.90 5.58
N ARG A 13 -1.39 14.41 4.64
CA ARG A 13 -1.75 13.33 3.72
C ARG A 13 -2.02 12.02 4.48
N ALA A 14 -1.18 11.67 5.44
CA ALA A 14 -1.37 10.48 6.28
C ALA A 14 -2.66 10.57 7.12
N ASN A 15 -3.00 11.75 7.64
CA ASN A 15 -4.25 11.94 8.38
C ASN A 15 -5.48 11.83 7.48
N TYR A 16 -5.39 12.27 6.22
CA TYR A 16 -6.44 12.03 5.24
C TYR A 16 -6.60 10.53 4.95
N LEU A 17 -5.50 9.85 4.61
CA LEU A 17 -5.51 8.41 4.32
C LEU A 17 -6.07 7.61 5.49
N ALA A 18 -5.61 7.83 6.71
CA ALA A 18 -6.11 7.14 7.91
C ALA A 18 -7.58 7.43 8.26
N ARG A 19 -8.22 8.41 7.60
CA ARG A 19 -9.66 8.68 7.73
C ARG A 19 -10.47 8.09 6.59
N ALA A 20 -9.91 8.10 5.38
CA ALA A 20 -10.55 7.59 4.17
C ALA A 20 -10.38 6.07 4.00
N THR A 21 -9.47 5.46 4.76
CA THR A 21 -9.13 4.03 4.71
C THR A 21 -9.03 3.49 6.14
N ASP A 22 -8.94 2.16 6.26
CA ASP A 22 -8.68 1.44 7.52
C ASP A 22 -7.18 1.31 7.84
N LEU A 23 -6.32 2.09 7.16
CA LEU A 23 -4.89 2.13 7.46
C LEU A 23 -4.64 2.70 8.85
N ARG A 24 -3.75 2.05 9.59
CA ARG A 24 -3.22 2.60 10.85
C ARG A 24 -2.40 3.84 10.51
N LYS A 25 -2.30 4.76 11.47
CA LYS A 25 -1.53 6.01 11.30
C LYS A 25 -0.09 5.77 10.82
N SER A 26 0.56 4.69 11.26
CA SER A 26 1.91 4.33 10.83
C SER A 26 1.98 3.92 9.36
N GLU A 27 1.00 3.16 8.87
CA GLU A 27 0.93 2.73 7.47
C GLU A 27 0.53 3.89 6.57
N ALA A 28 -0.47 4.68 6.98
CA ALA A 28 -0.87 5.89 6.26
C ALA A 28 0.30 6.88 6.12
N ARG A 29 1.19 6.99 7.13
CA ARG A 29 2.43 7.77 7.02
C ARG A 29 3.44 7.13 6.08
N ALA A 30 3.57 5.80 6.08
CA ALA A 30 4.46 5.11 5.14
C ALA A 30 4.00 5.30 3.70
N VAL A 31 2.70 5.16 3.43
CA VAL A 31 2.06 5.44 2.14
C VAL A 31 2.34 6.88 1.72
N ALA A 32 2.06 7.88 2.57
CA ALA A 32 2.28 9.29 2.26
C ALA A 32 3.75 9.65 1.94
N TRP A 33 4.72 8.91 2.50
CA TRP A 33 6.12 9.01 2.11
C TRP A 33 6.41 8.27 0.79
N SER A 34 5.82 7.10 0.56
CA SER A 34 5.94 6.32 -0.68
C SER A 34 5.42 7.10 -1.89
N GLU A 35 4.28 7.78 -1.74
CA GLU A 35 3.68 8.68 -2.75
C GLU A 35 4.63 9.78 -3.21
N ARG A 36 5.65 10.12 -2.39
CA ARG A 36 6.69 11.12 -2.70
C ARG A 36 7.97 10.51 -3.30
N GLY A 37 7.99 9.22 -3.55
CA GLY A 37 9.15 8.51 -4.12
C GLY A 37 10.22 8.11 -3.11
N TYR A 38 9.92 8.11 -1.81
CA TYR A 38 10.88 7.66 -0.82
C TYR A 38 10.98 6.13 -0.77
N ALA A 39 12.20 5.60 -0.85
CA ALA A 39 12.45 4.18 -0.67
C ALA A 39 12.20 3.71 0.77
N ASN A 40 11.82 2.43 0.96
CA ASN A 40 11.47 1.82 2.25
C ASN A 40 12.54 2.02 3.35
N SER A 41 13.83 2.05 2.99
CA SER A 41 14.91 2.32 3.95
C SER A 41 14.88 3.76 4.47
N THR A 42 14.53 4.73 3.62
CA THR A 42 14.37 6.13 4.02
C THR A 42 13.06 6.34 4.76
N ILE A 43 11.97 5.67 4.36
CA ILE A 43 10.71 5.66 5.11
C ILE A 43 10.95 5.12 6.53
N GLY A 44 11.64 3.99 6.66
CA GLY A 44 11.98 3.41 7.97
C GLY A 44 12.72 4.40 8.86
N ARG A 45 13.75 5.07 8.33
CA ARG A 45 14.47 6.13 9.07
C ARG A 45 13.58 7.31 9.46
N LYS A 46 12.73 7.81 8.55
CA LYS A 46 11.82 8.94 8.82
C LYS A 46 10.73 8.60 9.84
N LEU A 47 10.36 7.33 9.97
CA LEU A 47 9.32 6.86 10.89
C LEU A 47 9.87 6.14 12.14
N ASP A 48 11.18 6.18 12.35
CA ASP A 48 11.87 5.49 13.46
C ASP A 48 11.50 3.99 13.55
N THR A 49 11.60 3.30 12.42
CA THR A 49 11.31 1.87 12.30
C THR A 49 12.26 1.16 11.34
N SER A 50 12.20 -0.17 11.27
CA SER A 50 13.03 -0.93 10.36
C SER A 50 12.55 -0.80 8.90
N LYS A 51 13.48 -0.97 7.94
CA LYS A 51 13.14 -1.08 6.51
C LYS A 51 12.08 -2.16 6.26
N SER A 52 12.21 -3.31 6.93
CA SER A 52 11.31 -4.45 6.77
C SER A 52 9.91 -4.13 7.30
N THR A 53 9.82 -3.41 8.42
CA THR A 53 8.54 -2.97 8.99
C THR A 53 7.86 -1.96 8.08
N ALA A 54 8.59 -0.96 7.57
CA ALA A 54 8.03 -0.01 6.60
C ALA A 54 7.58 -0.70 5.30
N LYS A 55 8.33 -1.71 4.83
CA LYS A 55 7.93 -2.54 3.68
C LYS A 55 6.64 -3.30 3.97
N GLY A 56 6.54 -3.98 5.12
CA GLY A 56 5.34 -4.72 5.51
C GLY A 56 4.11 -3.84 5.62
N TRP A 57 4.25 -2.61 6.14
CA TRP A 57 3.16 -1.62 6.14
C TRP A 57 2.66 -1.27 4.73
N LEU A 58 3.57 -1.07 3.78
CA LEU A 58 3.20 -0.81 2.39
C LEU A 58 2.61 -2.05 1.71
N GLU A 59 3.17 -3.25 1.94
CA GLU A 59 2.62 -4.51 1.41
C GLU A 59 1.21 -4.77 1.93
N ARG A 60 0.94 -4.50 3.21
CA ARG A 60 -0.41 -4.60 3.77
C ARG A 60 -1.38 -3.60 3.14
N ALA A 61 -0.94 -2.36 2.93
CA ALA A 61 -1.75 -1.36 2.23
C ALA A 61 -2.03 -1.81 0.78
N MET A 62 -1.02 -2.29 0.06
CA MET A 62 -1.17 -2.80 -1.32
C MET A 62 -2.11 -4.01 -1.41
N ALA A 63 -2.08 -4.90 -0.41
CA ALA A 63 -3.00 -6.03 -0.36
C ALA A 63 -4.47 -5.57 -0.27
N GLN A 64 -4.75 -4.57 0.57
CA GLN A 64 -6.12 -4.10 0.83
C GLN A 64 -6.66 -3.12 -0.21
N TYR A 65 -5.81 -2.30 -0.80
CA TYR A 65 -6.22 -1.12 -1.59
C TYR A 65 -5.59 -1.08 -2.99
N GLY A 66 -5.02 -2.18 -3.46
CA GLY A 66 -4.33 -2.24 -4.74
C GLY A 66 -2.89 -1.71 -4.72
N LEU A 67 -2.09 -2.09 -5.72
CA LEU A 67 -0.68 -1.72 -5.85
C LEU A 67 -0.45 -0.21 -5.94
N GLU A 68 -1.41 0.52 -6.52
CA GLU A 68 -1.39 1.96 -6.76
C GLU A 68 -1.30 2.79 -5.48
N ILE A 69 -1.72 2.24 -4.32
CA ILE A 69 -1.63 2.96 -3.05
C ILE A 69 -0.19 3.25 -2.64
N ALA A 70 0.79 2.47 -3.13
CA ALA A 70 2.20 2.65 -2.82
C ALA A 70 2.99 3.31 -3.96
N GLU A 71 2.33 3.71 -5.06
CA GLU A 71 2.97 4.35 -6.19
C GLU A 71 3.32 5.81 -5.95
N VAL A 72 4.31 6.31 -6.70
CA VAL A 72 4.71 7.72 -6.65
C VAL A 72 3.66 8.57 -7.35
N LEU A 73 3.09 9.52 -6.64
CA LEU A 73 2.10 10.44 -7.21
C LEU A 73 2.81 11.64 -7.87
N PRO A 74 2.22 12.20 -8.94
CA PRO A 74 2.73 13.41 -9.55
C PRO A 74 2.60 14.61 -8.58
N PRO A 75 3.47 15.63 -8.68
CA PRO A 75 3.47 16.78 -7.77
C PRO A 75 2.10 17.46 -7.62
N ALA A 76 1.30 17.52 -8.69
CA ALA A 76 -0.04 18.11 -8.66
C ALA A 76 -1.01 17.41 -7.69
N GLN A 77 -0.81 16.12 -7.41
CA GLN A 77 -1.63 15.37 -6.45
C GLN A 77 -1.07 15.42 -5.02
N LEU A 78 0.17 15.86 -4.87
CA LEU A 78 0.88 15.95 -3.59
C LEU A 78 0.74 17.34 -2.93
N GLU A 79 0.24 18.33 -3.67
CA GLU A 79 0.05 19.72 -3.21
C GLU A 79 -1.42 20.04 -2.94
N PRO A 80 -1.73 20.96 -2.00
CA PRO A 80 -3.10 21.37 -1.72
C PRO A 80 -3.79 22.10 -2.89
N PRO A 81 -5.12 21.92 -3.09
CA PRO A 81 -5.94 20.91 -2.44
C PRO A 81 -5.50 19.53 -2.93
N LEU A 82 -5.18 18.62 -1.98
CA LEU A 82 -4.78 17.27 -2.33
C LEU A 82 -5.91 16.73 -3.19
N SER A 83 -5.67 16.45 -4.47
CA SER A 83 -6.62 15.68 -5.24
C SER A 83 -6.67 14.33 -4.53
N GLU A 84 -7.80 14.02 -3.93
CA GLU A 84 -7.97 12.88 -3.05
C GLU A 84 -8.20 11.65 -3.93
N PRO A 85 -7.20 10.80 -4.27
CA PRO A 85 -7.58 9.43 -4.58
C PRO A 85 -8.16 8.88 -3.27
N SER A 86 -9.47 8.66 -3.27
CA SER A 86 -10.09 7.75 -2.32
C SER A 86 -9.69 6.35 -2.78
N TYR A 87 -8.83 5.71 -2.00
CA TYR A 87 -8.55 4.30 -2.20
C TYR A 87 -9.72 3.52 -1.60
N GLU A 88 -10.43 2.78 -2.44
CA GLU A 88 -11.44 1.83 -1.99
C GLU A 88 -10.77 0.46 -1.78
N PRO A 89 -11.21 -0.33 -0.78
CA PRO A 89 -10.71 -1.69 -0.63
C PRO A 89 -10.96 -2.49 -1.92
N VAL A 90 -9.94 -3.21 -2.37
CA VAL A 90 -10.05 -4.11 -3.52
C VAL A 90 -10.57 -5.48 -3.11
N ASP A 91 -11.22 -6.17 -4.02
CA ASP A 91 -11.66 -7.56 -3.87
C ASP A 91 -10.86 -8.50 -4.78
N GLU A 92 -11.26 -9.77 -4.88
CA GLU A 92 -10.60 -10.76 -5.73
C GLU A 92 -10.64 -10.42 -7.23
N THR A 93 -11.56 -9.54 -7.65
CA THR A 93 -11.68 -9.10 -9.05
C THR A 93 -10.57 -8.15 -9.46
N TYR A 94 -9.83 -7.56 -8.51
CA TYR A 94 -8.66 -6.72 -8.81
C TYR A 94 -7.59 -7.44 -9.64
N LEU A 95 -7.51 -8.77 -9.55
CA LEU A 95 -6.64 -9.56 -10.45
C LEU A 95 -6.93 -9.38 -11.93
N ASP A 96 -8.18 -9.07 -12.28
CA ASP A 96 -8.61 -8.87 -13.66
C ASP A 96 -8.22 -7.46 -14.16
N GLU A 97 -8.07 -6.50 -13.24
CA GLU A 97 -7.60 -5.15 -13.54
C GLU A 97 -6.08 -5.10 -13.79
N LEU A 98 -5.33 -5.98 -13.13
CA LEU A 98 -3.87 -6.07 -13.27
C LEU A 98 -3.46 -6.61 -14.65
N GLN A 99 -2.82 -5.76 -15.43
CA GLN A 99 -2.48 -6.04 -16.83
C GLN A 99 -1.31 -7.01 -17.00
N SER A 100 -0.36 -7.01 -16.05
CA SER A 100 0.88 -7.78 -16.17
C SER A 100 0.93 -8.94 -15.18
N ARG A 101 1.52 -10.07 -15.62
CA ARG A 101 1.80 -11.21 -14.74
C ARG A 101 2.68 -10.80 -13.55
N ALA A 102 3.58 -9.83 -13.75
CA ALA A 102 4.45 -9.34 -12.68
C ALA A 102 3.66 -8.60 -11.60
N ASP A 103 2.66 -7.81 -11.99
CA ASP A 103 1.79 -7.10 -11.03
C ASP A 103 0.87 -8.07 -10.30
N LYS A 104 0.27 -9.03 -11.01
CA LYS A 104 -0.52 -10.10 -10.39
C LYS A 104 0.31 -10.87 -9.35
N GLN A 105 1.53 -11.28 -9.70
CA GLN A 105 2.46 -11.94 -8.77
C GLN A 105 2.79 -11.05 -7.57
N ARG A 106 3.09 -9.78 -7.81
CA ARG A 106 3.45 -8.82 -6.76
C ARG A 106 2.30 -8.61 -5.77
N TRP A 107 1.08 -8.45 -6.27
CA TRP A 107 -0.10 -8.28 -5.42
C TRP A 107 -0.39 -9.56 -4.62
N ALA A 108 -0.33 -10.72 -5.26
CA ALA A 108 -0.47 -12.01 -4.61
C ALA A 108 0.54 -12.22 -3.47
N GLU A 109 1.82 -11.87 -3.68
CA GLU A 109 2.83 -11.89 -2.62
C GLU A 109 2.51 -10.93 -1.46
N CYS A 110 1.89 -9.78 -1.74
CA CYS A 110 1.47 -8.84 -0.72
C CYS A 110 0.33 -9.43 0.14
N VAL A 111 -0.65 -10.07 -0.50
CA VAL A 111 -1.77 -10.76 0.17
C VAL A 111 -1.23 -11.90 1.02
N GLU A 112 -0.45 -12.81 0.43
CA GLU A 112 0.11 -13.98 1.09
C GLU A 112 0.95 -13.63 2.33
N ARG A 113 1.88 -12.67 2.20
CA ARG A 113 2.74 -12.25 3.34
C ARG A 113 1.97 -11.55 4.45
N ASN A 114 0.78 -11.03 4.18
CA ASN A 114 -0.02 -10.27 5.13
C ASN A 114 -1.33 -10.98 5.51
N ALA A 115 -1.55 -12.24 5.07
CA ALA A 115 -2.79 -12.98 5.26
C ALA A 115 -3.28 -12.95 6.72
N ASP A 116 -2.38 -13.15 7.69
CA ASP A 116 -2.69 -13.13 9.13
C ASP A 116 -3.24 -11.78 9.65
N SER A 117 -3.05 -10.71 8.88
CA SER A 117 -3.44 -9.34 9.22
C SER A 117 -4.59 -8.81 8.35
N LEU A 118 -5.17 -9.67 7.51
CA LEU A 118 -6.27 -9.37 6.59
C LEU A 118 -7.55 -10.16 7.01
N PRO A 119 -8.75 -9.76 6.55
CA PRO A 119 -9.97 -10.51 6.85
C PRO A 119 -9.88 -11.93 6.26
N ALA A 120 -10.09 -12.96 7.10
CA ALA A 120 -9.83 -14.35 6.72
C ALA A 120 -10.71 -14.84 5.55
N GLU A 121 -11.99 -14.45 5.52
CA GLU A 121 -12.91 -14.81 4.43
C GLU A 121 -12.44 -14.19 3.11
N TRP A 122 -12.12 -12.89 3.12
CA TRP A 122 -11.57 -12.20 1.94
C TRP A 122 -10.25 -12.82 1.46
N VAL A 123 -9.35 -13.21 2.37
CA VAL A 123 -8.11 -13.90 1.99
C VAL A 123 -8.42 -15.23 1.32
N ALA A 124 -9.38 -16.00 1.82
CA ALA A 124 -9.76 -17.27 1.22
C ALA A 124 -10.27 -17.08 -0.21
N ASP A 125 -11.15 -16.10 -0.44
CA ASP A 125 -11.69 -15.78 -1.77
C ASP A 125 -10.58 -15.36 -2.75
N VAL A 126 -9.68 -14.48 -2.30
CA VAL A 126 -8.53 -14.03 -3.12
C VAL A 126 -7.57 -15.17 -3.43
N MET A 127 -7.24 -16.02 -2.44
CA MET A 127 -6.31 -17.13 -2.64
C MET A 127 -6.92 -18.21 -3.56
N GLU A 128 -8.21 -18.51 -3.44
CA GLU A 128 -8.91 -19.39 -4.39
C GLU A 128 -8.84 -18.84 -5.81
N ARG A 129 -9.07 -17.53 -6.00
CA ARG A 129 -8.96 -16.88 -7.31
C ARG A 129 -7.52 -16.93 -7.86
N LEU A 130 -6.51 -16.71 -7.02
CA LEU A 130 -5.11 -16.80 -7.40
C LEU A 130 -4.73 -18.21 -7.87
N GLU A 131 -5.18 -19.25 -7.19
CA GLU A 131 -4.98 -20.65 -7.57
C GLU A 131 -5.62 -20.96 -8.94
N GLN A 132 -6.85 -20.48 -9.18
CA GLN A 132 -7.54 -20.63 -10.47
C GLN A 132 -6.78 -19.99 -11.64
N GLU A 133 -6.10 -18.86 -11.39
CA GLU A 133 -5.26 -18.17 -12.37
C GLU A 133 -3.85 -18.79 -12.51
N GLY A 134 -3.57 -19.88 -11.78
CA GLY A 134 -2.30 -20.61 -11.84
C GLY A 134 -1.15 -19.90 -11.11
N TYR A 135 -1.45 -19.10 -10.09
CA TYR A 135 -0.45 -18.57 -9.17
C TYR A 135 0.26 -19.72 -8.45
N VAL A 136 1.57 -19.59 -8.28
CA VAL A 136 2.39 -20.51 -7.48
C VAL A 136 2.93 -19.70 -6.30
N SER A 137 2.61 -20.15 -5.08
CA SER A 137 3.13 -19.57 -3.85
C SER A 137 4.66 -19.48 -3.90
N VAL A 138 5.22 -18.40 -3.37
CA VAL A 138 6.67 -18.22 -3.27
C VAL A 138 7.25 -19.06 -2.11
N GLY A 139 6.40 -19.77 -1.36
CA GLY A 139 6.76 -20.57 -0.19
C GLY A 139 6.92 -22.08 -0.41
N ASP A 140 6.66 -22.60 -1.62
CA ASP A 140 6.88 -24.02 -1.99
C ASP A 140 8.31 -24.30 -2.51
#